data_AF-A0A2E6CLY9-F1
#
_entry.id   AF-A0A2E6CLY9-F1
#
_cell.length_a   1.000
_cell.length_b   1.000
_cell.length_c   1.000
_cell.angle_alpha   90.00
_cell.angle_beta   90.00
_cell.angle_gamma   90.00
#
_symmetry.space_group_name_H-M   'P 1'
#
loop_
_entity.id
_entity.type
_entity.pdbx_description
1 polymer ?
#
loop_
_entity_poly.entity_id
_entity_poly.type
_entity_poly.pdbx_seq_one_letter_code
_entity_poly.pdbx_strand_id
1 'polypeptide(L)'
;MHTGRNDTAKRSLTRKVISQTIDSSDSSAGFILEDDFEGFSQVDDVFCRSHYDPVVKSPETQRFYEMYRRPLSGWRGAEGYGQHDYALRNASWHVADIFAEMHEVNDRRDGFLDPLSLLREGSDREIAFTSPEEASSVVKQAAHAVGADLVGIAEYDSRWTYTERFSMSNLDGKPNPMPEGVKHVIVIGQAMDKELVDTAPSAL
;
A
#
# COMPACT_ATOMS: atom_id res chain seq x y z
N MET A 1 -0.57 12.74 -12.92
CA MET A 1 -1.50 13.71 -12.29
C MET A 1 -2.90 13.14 -12.45
N HIS A 2 -3.48 12.56 -11.40
CA HIS A 2 -4.78 11.88 -11.45
C HIS A 2 -5.85 12.86 -11.96
N THR A 3 -6.34 12.65 -13.18
CA THR A 3 -7.38 13.49 -13.80
C THR A 3 -8.78 13.09 -13.36
N GLY A 4 -8.93 12.52 -12.15
CA GLY A 4 -10.23 12.31 -11.48
C GLY A 4 -11.05 13.59 -11.24
N ARG A 5 -10.62 14.75 -11.77
CA ARG A 5 -11.33 16.03 -11.74
C ARG A 5 -12.74 15.96 -12.36
N ASN A 6 -13.04 15.00 -13.22
CA ASN A 6 -14.35 14.89 -13.86
C ASN A 6 -15.33 13.93 -13.18
N ASP A 7 -14.96 13.32 -12.05
CA ASP A 7 -15.82 12.37 -11.35
C ASP A 7 -16.15 12.74 -9.90
N THR A 8 -15.92 14.01 -9.53
CA THR A 8 -16.20 14.52 -8.18
C THR A 8 -17.65 14.26 -7.76
N ALA A 9 -18.60 14.35 -8.71
CA ALA A 9 -20.00 14.04 -8.44
C ALA A 9 -20.22 12.56 -8.10
N LYS A 10 -19.71 11.59 -8.88
CA LYS A 10 -19.88 10.16 -8.54
C LYS A 10 -19.11 9.77 -7.28
N ARG A 11 -17.89 10.30 -7.08
CA ARG A 11 -17.13 10.09 -5.84
C ARG A 11 -17.79 10.69 -4.61
N SER A 12 -18.52 11.80 -4.76
CA SER A 12 -19.30 12.37 -3.66
C SER A 12 -20.49 11.49 -3.26
N LEU A 13 -21.07 10.72 -4.19
CA LEU A 13 -22.17 9.79 -3.92
C LEU A 13 -21.72 8.56 -3.12
N THR A 14 -20.45 8.14 -3.25
CA THR A 14 -19.87 7.02 -2.49
C THR A 14 -19.16 7.45 -1.22
N ARG A 15 -18.90 8.75 -1.03
CA ARG A 15 -18.51 9.32 0.28
C ARG A 15 -19.68 9.20 1.25
N LYS A 16 -19.86 8.00 1.82
CA LYS A 16 -20.48 7.91 3.14
C LYS A 16 -19.71 8.85 4.06
N VAL A 17 -20.43 9.62 4.85
CA VAL A 17 -19.85 10.30 6.00
C VAL A 17 -19.21 9.19 6.84
N ILE A 18 -17.88 9.12 6.82
CA ILE A 18 -17.14 8.24 7.72
C ILE A 18 -17.41 8.82 9.10
N SER A 19 -18.24 8.12 9.88
CA SER A 19 -18.46 8.50 11.27
C SER A 19 -17.12 8.40 11.98
N GLN A 20 -16.68 9.50 12.59
CA GLN A 20 -15.57 9.43 13.53
C GLN A 20 -15.95 8.44 14.64
N THR A 21 -15.00 7.60 15.01
CA THR A 21 -15.13 6.78 16.22
C THR A 21 -15.29 7.70 17.43
N ILE A 22 -15.93 7.20 18.49
CA ILE A 22 -16.22 8.00 19.68
C ILE A 22 -14.91 8.42 20.37
N ASP A 23 -13.91 7.54 20.33
CA ASP A 23 -12.54 7.76 20.81
C ASP A 23 -11.55 6.86 20.02
N SER A 24 -10.29 6.84 20.47
CA SER A 24 -9.20 6.04 19.89
C SER A 24 -9.02 4.65 20.52
N SER A 25 -9.98 4.17 21.32
CA SER A 25 -9.88 2.84 21.92
C SER A 25 -10.09 1.71 20.90
N ASP A 26 -9.54 0.54 21.21
CA ASP A 26 -9.70 -0.67 20.40
C ASP A 26 -11.16 -1.02 20.16
N SER A 27 -11.99 -0.93 21.20
CA SER A 27 -13.42 -1.23 21.10
C SER A 27 -14.16 -0.25 20.19
N SER A 28 -13.82 1.05 20.25
CA SER A 28 -14.36 2.07 19.34
C SER A 28 -13.92 1.86 17.89
N ALA A 29 -12.70 1.36 17.67
CA ALA A 29 -12.18 1.00 16.36
C ALA A 29 -12.68 -0.36 15.84
N GLY A 30 -13.33 -1.15 16.69
CA GLY A 30 -13.80 -2.50 16.37
C GLY A 30 -12.72 -3.59 16.43
N PHE A 31 -11.56 -3.28 17.05
CA PHE A 31 -10.53 -4.25 17.32
C PHE A 31 -10.89 -5.09 18.55
N ILE A 32 -10.75 -6.41 18.42
CA ILE A 32 -10.85 -7.37 19.51
C ILE A 32 -9.46 -7.99 19.63
N LEU A 33 -8.78 -7.70 20.73
CA LEU A 33 -7.44 -8.18 21.00
C LEU A 33 -7.48 -9.09 22.22
N GLU A 34 -6.93 -10.27 22.05
CA GLU A 34 -6.77 -11.26 23.10
C GLU A 34 -5.40 -11.08 23.77
N ASP A 35 -5.24 -11.67 24.96
CA ASP A 35 -4.01 -11.55 25.76
C ASP A 35 -2.78 -12.18 25.09
N ASP A 36 -2.99 -13.04 24.09
CA ASP A 36 -1.95 -13.73 23.32
C ASP A 36 -1.62 -13.04 21.98
N PHE A 37 -2.15 -11.84 21.73
CA PHE A 37 -1.82 -11.09 20.52
C PHE A 37 -0.31 -10.83 20.41
N GLU A 38 0.27 -11.23 19.29
CA GLU A 38 1.65 -10.94 18.91
C GLU A 38 1.71 -10.17 17.58
N GLY A 39 2.78 -9.39 17.41
CA GLY A 39 3.01 -8.67 16.17
C GLY A 39 3.26 -9.64 15.01
N PHE A 40 2.79 -9.28 13.82
CA PHE A 40 2.93 -10.14 12.64
C PHE A 40 4.30 -9.99 11.98
N SER A 41 4.97 -11.09 11.64
CA SER A 41 6.18 -11.05 10.80
C SER A 41 5.81 -10.89 9.34
N GLN A 42 6.43 -9.95 8.61
CA GLN A 42 6.21 -9.85 7.17
C GLN A 42 6.64 -11.12 6.42
N VAL A 43 7.54 -11.93 7.00
CA VAL A 43 7.97 -13.22 6.44
C VAL A 43 6.78 -14.17 6.28
N ASP A 44 5.81 -14.10 7.19
CA ASP A 44 4.61 -14.93 7.20
C ASP A 44 3.49 -14.41 6.28
N ASP A 45 3.67 -13.24 5.65
CA ASP A 45 2.76 -12.75 4.62
C ASP A 45 2.67 -13.76 3.46
N VAL A 46 1.48 -13.93 2.89
CA VAL A 46 1.25 -14.97 1.86
C VAL A 46 2.11 -14.77 0.61
N PHE A 47 2.39 -13.51 0.23
CA PHE A 47 3.26 -13.22 -0.91
C PHE A 47 4.71 -13.56 -0.58
N CYS A 48 5.16 -13.29 0.65
CA CYS A 48 6.51 -13.65 1.11
C CYS A 48 6.68 -15.18 1.22
N ARG A 49 5.73 -15.87 1.87
CA ARG A 49 5.68 -17.33 1.99
C ARG A 49 5.71 -18.05 0.66
N SER A 50 5.08 -17.49 -0.37
CA SER A 50 5.10 -18.08 -1.72
C SER A 50 6.51 -18.25 -2.30
N HIS A 51 7.54 -17.61 -1.72
CA HIS A 51 8.92 -17.73 -2.15
C HIS A 51 9.70 -18.85 -1.43
N TYR A 52 9.29 -19.32 -0.25
CA TYR A 52 10.06 -20.30 0.54
C TYR A 52 9.23 -21.43 1.15
N ASP A 53 7.97 -21.18 1.54
CA ASP A 53 7.14 -22.14 2.24
C ASP A 53 6.61 -23.20 1.25
N PRO A 54 6.95 -24.50 1.42
CA PRO A 54 6.50 -25.56 0.52
C PRO A 54 4.98 -25.76 0.48
N VAL A 55 4.23 -25.24 1.46
CA VAL A 55 2.76 -25.29 1.46
C VAL A 55 2.16 -24.26 0.50
N VAL A 56 2.82 -23.11 0.32
CA VAL A 56 2.32 -21.99 -0.51
C VAL A 56 3.04 -21.92 -1.86
N LYS A 57 4.33 -22.25 -1.89
CA LYS A 57 5.17 -22.23 -3.07
C LYS A 57 4.82 -23.38 -4.01
N SER A 58 4.21 -23.05 -5.14
CA SER A 58 3.79 -24.00 -6.17
C SER A 58 4.11 -23.44 -7.57
N PRO A 59 4.06 -24.26 -8.63
CA PRO A 59 4.19 -23.78 -10.01
C PRO A 59 3.19 -22.67 -10.35
N GLU A 60 1.98 -22.70 -9.79
CA GLU A 60 0.93 -21.70 -9.99
C GLU A 60 1.28 -20.36 -9.32
N THR A 61 1.79 -20.38 -8.09
CA THR A 61 2.23 -19.14 -7.42
C THR A 61 3.47 -18.55 -8.09
N GLN A 62 4.39 -19.38 -8.60
CA GLN A 62 5.51 -18.86 -9.40
C GLN A 62 5.03 -18.25 -10.72
N ARG A 63 4.03 -18.85 -11.38
CA ARG A 63 3.42 -18.30 -12.60
C ARG A 63 2.80 -16.92 -12.36
N PHE A 64 2.22 -16.68 -11.18
CA PHE A 64 1.72 -15.35 -10.79
C PHE A 64 2.84 -14.30 -10.84
N TYR A 65 4.04 -14.56 -10.34
CA TYR A 65 5.13 -13.58 -10.45
C TYR A 65 5.68 -13.45 -11.87
N GLU A 66 5.76 -14.56 -12.61
CA GLU A 66 6.24 -14.55 -13.99
C GLU A 66 5.35 -13.71 -14.92
N MET A 67 4.02 -13.74 -14.75
CA MET A 67 3.08 -12.98 -15.60
C MET A 67 3.10 -11.46 -15.39
N TYR A 68 3.71 -10.97 -14.30
CA TYR A 68 3.95 -9.54 -14.09
C TYR A 68 5.33 -9.11 -14.59
N ARG A 69 6.33 -10.00 -14.57
CA ARG A 69 7.72 -9.68 -14.95
C ARG A 69 8.07 -9.96 -16.40
N ARG A 70 7.30 -10.79 -17.10
CA ARG A 70 7.60 -11.21 -18.47
C ARG A 70 6.44 -10.89 -19.42
N PRO A 71 6.74 -10.61 -20.70
CA PRO A 71 5.71 -10.56 -21.72
C PRO A 71 4.90 -11.85 -21.71
N LEU A 72 3.59 -11.72 -21.83
CA LEU A 72 2.69 -12.86 -21.89
C LEU A 72 3.05 -13.73 -23.11
N SER A 73 3.25 -15.02 -22.85
CA SER A 73 3.50 -16.03 -23.87
C SER A 73 2.22 -16.72 -24.35
N GLY A 74 1.08 -16.45 -23.71
CA GLY A 74 -0.22 -17.03 -24.05
C GLY A 74 -1.37 -16.09 -23.67
N TRP A 75 -2.45 -16.18 -24.45
CA TRP A 75 -3.65 -15.36 -24.28
C TRP A 75 -4.77 -16.20 -23.69
N ARG A 76 -5.45 -15.68 -22.67
CA ARG A 76 -6.70 -16.29 -22.20
C ARG A 76 -7.81 -15.87 -23.16
N GLY A 77 -8.51 -16.84 -23.75
CA GLY A 77 -9.65 -16.60 -24.64
C GLY A 77 -10.92 -16.18 -23.91
N ALA A 78 -10.80 -15.29 -22.93
CA ALA A 78 -11.90 -14.78 -22.11
C ALA A 78 -11.93 -13.24 -22.18
N GLU A 79 -13.10 -12.66 -21.99
CA GLU A 79 -13.28 -11.22 -21.90
C GLU A 79 -12.47 -10.64 -20.73
N GLY A 80 -11.87 -9.46 -20.92
CA GLY A 80 -10.99 -8.83 -19.94
C GLY A 80 -9.56 -9.39 -19.88
N TYR A 81 -9.15 -10.17 -20.89
CA TYR A 81 -7.80 -10.73 -21.03
C TYR A 81 -7.19 -10.47 -22.42
N GLY A 82 -7.69 -9.45 -23.12
CA GLY A 82 -7.21 -9.02 -24.41
C GLY A 82 -5.92 -8.20 -24.33
N GLN A 83 -5.37 -7.87 -25.49
CA GLN A 83 -4.13 -7.08 -25.59
C GLN A 83 -4.24 -5.70 -24.93
N HIS A 84 -5.40 -5.03 -25.08
CA HIS A 84 -5.60 -3.72 -24.47
C HIS A 84 -5.68 -3.79 -22.94
N ASP A 85 -6.23 -4.86 -22.38
CA ASP A 85 -6.35 -5.04 -20.93
C ASP A 85 -4.95 -5.15 -20.31
N TYR A 86 -4.12 -6.01 -20.88
CA TYR A 86 -2.74 -6.15 -20.43
C TYR A 86 -1.87 -4.92 -20.73
N ALA A 87 -2.13 -4.19 -21.82
CA ALA A 87 -1.45 -2.94 -22.09
C ALA A 87 -1.79 -1.87 -21.04
N LEU A 88 -3.06 -1.73 -20.67
CA LEU A 88 -3.50 -0.81 -19.63
C LEU A 88 -2.93 -1.21 -18.26
N ARG A 89 -3.04 -2.49 -17.89
CA ARG A 89 -2.44 -3.05 -16.67
C ARG A 89 -0.95 -2.69 -16.57
N ASN A 90 -0.17 -3.08 -17.58
CA ASN A 90 1.28 -2.87 -17.56
C ASN A 90 1.64 -1.37 -17.54
N ALA A 91 0.86 -0.53 -18.23
CA ALA A 91 1.06 0.93 -18.17
C ALA A 91 0.80 1.50 -16.77
N SER A 92 -0.21 0.99 -16.04
CA SER A 92 -0.53 1.47 -14.69
C SER A 92 0.46 1.00 -13.62
N TRP A 93 1.12 -0.14 -13.81
CA TRP A 93 2.13 -0.65 -12.88
C TRP A 93 3.51 0.02 -13.02
N HIS A 94 3.78 0.67 -14.16
CA HIS A 94 5.10 1.18 -14.52
C HIS A 94 5.82 1.98 -13.41
N VAL A 95 5.14 2.91 -12.74
CA VAL A 95 5.77 3.73 -11.69
C VAL A 95 6.05 2.91 -10.43
N ALA A 96 5.14 2.00 -10.06
CA ALA A 96 5.32 1.15 -8.89
C ALA A 96 6.47 0.16 -9.12
N ASP A 97 6.56 -0.42 -10.32
CA ASP A 97 7.63 -1.34 -10.70
C ASP A 97 9.00 -0.66 -10.68
N ILE A 98 9.09 0.61 -11.11
CA ILE A 98 10.34 1.37 -10.96
C ILE A 98 10.80 1.41 -9.50
N PHE A 99 9.91 1.73 -8.54
CA PHE A 99 10.28 1.75 -7.13
C PHE A 99 10.61 0.35 -6.58
N ALA A 100 9.83 -0.66 -6.98
CA ALA A 100 10.07 -2.04 -6.58
C ALA A 100 11.41 -2.60 -7.10
N GLU A 101 11.89 -2.16 -8.27
CA GLU A 101 13.06 -2.77 -8.93
C GLU A 101 14.34 -1.93 -8.83
N MET A 102 14.24 -0.61 -8.65
CA MET A 102 15.40 0.31 -8.66
C MET A 102 16.51 -0.07 -7.68
N HIS A 103 16.15 -0.64 -6.53
CA HIS A 103 17.09 -1.00 -5.46
C HIS A 103 17.12 -2.51 -5.17
N GLU A 104 16.70 -3.34 -6.12
CA GLU A 104 16.66 -4.81 -5.97
C GLU A 104 18.04 -5.38 -5.61
N VAL A 105 19.11 -4.86 -6.21
CA VAL A 105 20.50 -5.29 -5.92
C VAL A 105 20.93 -5.03 -4.47
N ASN A 106 20.18 -4.21 -3.74
CA ASN A 106 20.38 -3.90 -2.33
C ASN A 106 19.39 -4.63 -1.42
N ASP A 107 18.69 -5.64 -1.94
CA ASP A 107 17.61 -6.36 -1.24
C ASP A 107 16.46 -5.44 -0.81
N ARG A 108 16.16 -4.42 -1.63
CA ARG A 108 15.09 -3.46 -1.36
C ARG A 108 13.99 -3.48 -2.42
N ARG A 109 12.74 -3.45 -1.96
CA ARG A 109 11.54 -3.27 -2.78
C ARG A 109 10.73 -2.10 -2.21
N ASP A 110 11.08 -0.87 -2.60
CA ASP A 110 10.52 0.34 -2.02
C ASP A 110 9.00 0.42 -2.24
N GLY A 111 8.25 0.66 -1.15
CA GLY A 111 6.79 0.70 -1.13
C GLY A 111 6.11 -0.67 -1.04
N PHE A 112 6.86 -1.78 -1.13
CA PHE A 112 6.33 -3.14 -1.03
C PHE A 112 6.88 -3.89 0.18
N LEU A 113 8.20 -4.10 0.22
CA LEU A 113 8.90 -4.77 1.34
C LEU A 113 9.76 -3.80 2.14
N ASP A 114 9.95 -2.57 1.64
CA ASP A 114 10.80 -1.56 2.24
C ASP A 114 10.15 -0.17 2.21
N PRO A 115 10.49 0.73 3.16
CA PRO A 115 10.10 2.14 3.08
C PRO A 115 10.55 2.79 1.77
N LEU A 116 9.81 3.77 1.27
CA LEU A 116 10.20 4.53 0.09
C LEU A 116 11.51 5.30 0.31
N SER A 117 12.44 5.22 -0.64
CA SER A 117 13.63 6.06 -0.66
C SER A 117 13.27 7.48 -1.09
N LEU A 118 13.86 8.47 -0.41
CA LEU A 118 13.75 9.86 -0.81
C LEU A 118 14.83 10.19 -1.83
N LEU A 119 14.43 10.70 -3.01
CA LEU A 119 15.39 11.14 -4.03
C LEU A 119 16.19 12.38 -3.58
N ARG A 120 15.61 13.21 -2.72
CA ARG A 120 16.23 14.41 -2.16
C ARG A 120 15.84 14.53 -0.70
N GLU A 121 16.82 14.91 0.11
CA GLU A 121 16.58 15.25 1.51
C GLU A 121 15.61 16.43 1.63
N GLY A 122 14.83 16.40 2.71
CA GLY A 122 14.04 17.55 3.14
C GLY A 122 14.94 18.70 3.61
N SER A 123 14.31 19.84 3.93
CA SER A 123 15.04 20.92 4.61
C SER A 123 15.50 20.46 5.99
N ASP A 124 16.70 20.88 6.39
CA ASP A 124 17.23 20.78 7.75
C ASP A 124 16.45 21.64 8.77
N ARG A 125 15.65 22.59 8.28
CA ARG A 125 14.81 23.46 9.08
C ARG A 125 13.42 22.86 9.25
N GLU A 126 13.10 22.50 10.48
CA GLU A 126 11.74 22.19 10.89
C GLU A 126 10.89 23.46 11.03
N ILE A 127 9.62 23.37 10.63
CA ILE A 127 8.62 24.42 10.84
C ILE A 127 7.68 23.92 11.94
N ALA A 128 7.66 24.64 13.06
CA ALA A 128 6.70 24.38 14.11
C ALA A 128 5.32 24.91 13.69
N PHE A 129 4.30 24.07 13.82
CA PHE A 129 2.91 24.50 13.78
C PHE A 129 2.50 25.09 15.12
N THR A 130 1.55 26.02 15.12
CA THR A 130 1.04 26.65 16.35
C THR A 130 0.12 25.71 17.14
N SER A 131 -0.50 24.74 16.47
CA SER A 131 -1.32 23.70 17.11
C SER A 131 -1.42 22.41 16.27
N PRO A 132 -1.83 21.27 16.88
CA PRO A 132 -2.12 20.03 16.16
C PRO A 132 -3.21 20.19 15.09
N GLU A 133 -4.19 21.08 15.30
CA GLU A 133 -5.27 21.36 14.35
C GLU A 133 -4.74 22.04 13.09
N GLU A 134 -3.83 23.01 13.25
CA GLU A 134 -3.15 23.66 12.13
C GLU A 134 -2.32 22.65 11.34
N ALA A 135 -1.48 21.86 12.03
CA ALA A 135 -0.67 20.81 11.42
C ALA A 135 -1.54 19.82 10.63
N SER A 136 -2.63 19.36 11.25
CA SER A 136 -3.58 18.43 10.63
C SER A 136 -4.24 19.03 9.38
N SER A 137 -4.62 20.30 9.42
CA SER A 137 -5.23 21.00 8.28
C SER A 137 -4.27 21.06 7.09
N VAL A 138 -3.02 21.47 7.34
CA VAL A 138 -1.98 21.57 6.30
C VAL A 138 -1.65 20.21 5.69
N VAL A 139 -1.45 19.18 6.52
CA VAL A 139 -1.17 17.81 6.06
C VAL A 139 -2.32 17.26 5.22
N LYS A 140 -3.58 17.42 5.66
CA LYS A 140 -4.75 16.94 4.91
C LYS A 140 -4.93 17.70 3.60
N GLN A 141 -4.67 19.01 3.58
CA GLN A 141 -4.68 19.79 2.35
C GLN A 141 -3.61 19.28 1.37
N ALA A 142 -2.38 19.02 1.84
CA ALA A 142 -1.31 18.46 1.03
C ALA A 142 -1.67 17.06 0.48
N ALA A 143 -2.21 16.17 1.31
CA ALA A 143 -2.66 14.84 0.91
C ALA A 143 -3.70 14.90 -0.22
N HIS A 144 -4.71 15.77 -0.10
CA HIS A 144 -5.70 15.97 -1.16
C HIS A 144 -5.08 16.55 -2.44
N ALA A 145 -4.13 17.48 -2.33
CA ALA A 145 -3.45 18.05 -3.48
C ALA A 145 -2.66 17.01 -4.29
N VAL A 146 -2.14 15.96 -3.62
CA VAL A 146 -1.41 14.86 -4.28
C VAL A 146 -2.29 13.70 -4.73
N GLY A 147 -3.61 13.78 -4.51
CA GLY A 147 -4.60 12.86 -5.10
C GLY A 147 -5.39 12.01 -4.12
N ALA A 148 -5.20 12.16 -2.80
CA ALA A 148 -5.95 11.42 -1.79
C ALA A 148 -7.46 11.70 -1.89
N ASP A 149 -8.27 10.65 -2.02
CA ASP A 149 -9.73 10.75 -1.95
C ASP A 149 -10.22 10.82 -0.50
N LEU A 150 -9.50 10.17 0.42
CA LEU A 150 -9.69 10.20 1.86
C LEU A 150 -8.34 10.40 2.55
N VAL A 151 -8.33 11.11 3.68
CA VAL A 151 -7.14 11.24 4.53
C VAL A 151 -7.53 11.27 6.01
N GLY A 152 -6.87 10.44 6.79
CA GLY A 152 -7.01 10.34 8.24
C GLY A 152 -5.65 10.50 8.93
N ILE A 153 -5.68 10.90 10.19
CA ILE A 153 -4.51 10.94 11.06
C ILE A 153 -4.90 10.22 12.33
N ALA A 154 -4.07 9.29 12.79
CA ALA A 154 -4.25 8.54 14.03
C ALA A 154 -2.93 8.51 14.82
N GLU A 155 -3.01 8.16 16.10
CA GLU A 155 -1.83 7.84 16.89
C GLU A 155 -1.12 6.62 16.30
N TYR A 156 0.20 6.59 16.41
CA TYR A 156 0.99 5.44 16.01
C TYR A 156 0.83 4.31 17.02
N ASP A 157 0.44 3.15 16.53
CA ASP A 157 0.25 1.94 17.32
C ASP A 157 1.18 0.84 16.78
N SER A 158 2.16 0.46 17.60
CA SER A 158 3.19 -0.49 17.22
C SER A 158 2.67 -1.90 16.99
N ARG A 159 1.47 -2.26 17.49
CA ARG A 159 0.87 -3.59 17.32
C ARG A 159 0.66 -3.94 15.84
N TRP A 160 0.43 -2.94 15.00
CA TRP A 160 0.16 -3.11 13.57
C TRP A 160 1.39 -2.98 12.67
N THR A 161 2.57 -2.78 13.27
CA THR A 161 3.82 -2.72 12.53
C THR A 161 4.41 -4.12 12.44
N TYR A 162 4.81 -4.54 11.24
CA TYR A 162 5.48 -5.82 11.09
C TYR A 162 6.70 -5.92 12.01
N THR A 163 6.86 -7.04 12.70
CA THR A 163 7.99 -7.26 13.62
C THR A 163 9.34 -7.27 12.88
N GLU A 164 9.32 -7.78 11.65
CA GLU A 164 10.43 -7.81 10.71
C GLU A 164 9.92 -7.66 9.28
N ARG A 165 10.80 -7.24 8.38
CA ARG A 165 10.54 -7.17 6.94
C ARG A 165 11.06 -8.41 6.24
N PHE A 166 10.51 -8.74 5.08
CA PHE A 166 10.99 -9.88 4.31
C PHE A 166 12.20 -9.52 3.43
N SER A 167 13.26 -10.34 3.50
CA SER A 167 14.40 -10.29 2.60
C SER A 167 14.18 -11.18 1.39
N MET A 168 14.17 -10.61 0.18
CA MET A 168 14.10 -11.39 -1.06
C MET A 168 15.39 -12.16 -1.34
N SER A 169 16.52 -11.68 -0.82
CA SER A 169 17.84 -12.27 -1.04
C SER A 169 18.07 -13.51 -0.17
N ASN A 170 17.61 -13.46 1.08
CA ASN A 170 17.81 -14.54 2.05
C ASN A 170 16.57 -15.40 2.27
N LEU A 171 15.39 -14.93 1.82
CA LEU A 171 14.08 -15.55 2.05
C LEU A 171 13.76 -15.71 3.55
N ASP A 172 14.11 -14.70 4.32
CA ASP A 172 14.01 -14.68 5.78
C ASP A 172 13.77 -13.24 6.28
N GLY A 173 13.64 -13.07 7.60
CA GLY A 173 13.47 -11.79 8.27
C GLY A 173 14.68 -10.86 8.15
N LYS A 174 14.41 -9.56 7.96
CA LYS A 174 15.37 -8.46 8.12
C LYS A 174 14.79 -7.39 9.04
N PRO A 175 15.64 -6.60 9.74
CA PRO A 175 15.17 -5.61 10.70
C PRO A 175 14.13 -4.62 10.14
N ASN A 176 13.13 -4.28 10.95
CA ASN A 176 12.13 -3.23 10.67
C ASN A 176 12.24 -2.06 11.68
N PRO A 177 13.35 -1.31 11.70
CA PRO A 177 13.49 -0.21 12.65
C PRO A 177 12.55 0.93 12.28
N MET A 178 11.73 1.35 13.24
CA MET A 178 10.94 2.57 13.12
C MET A 178 11.77 3.79 13.55
N PRO A 179 11.64 4.94 12.88
CA PRO A 179 12.30 6.16 13.32
C PRO A 179 11.90 6.51 14.77
N GLU A 180 12.85 7.02 15.54
CA GLU A 180 12.56 7.47 16.91
C GLU A 180 11.55 8.62 16.90
N GLY A 181 10.64 8.62 17.88
CA GLY A 181 9.70 9.72 18.07
C GLY A 181 8.53 9.76 17.09
N VAL A 182 8.29 8.71 16.29
CA VAL A 182 7.05 8.59 15.50
C VAL A 182 5.86 8.44 16.45
N LYS A 183 4.96 9.42 16.40
CA LYS A 183 3.77 9.49 17.26
C LYS A 183 2.45 9.31 16.51
N HIS A 184 2.47 9.49 15.20
CA HIS A 184 1.25 9.53 14.39
C HIS A 184 1.46 8.81 13.06
N VAL A 185 0.36 8.29 12.52
CA VAL A 185 0.27 7.74 11.18
C VAL A 185 -0.71 8.58 10.34
N ILE A 186 -0.35 8.82 9.09
CA ILE A 186 -1.24 9.44 8.09
C ILE A 186 -1.75 8.33 7.19
N VAL A 187 -3.07 8.14 7.14
CA VAL A 187 -3.72 7.12 6.32
C VAL A 187 -4.33 7.81 5.11
N ILE A 188 -3.97 7.38 3.90
CA ILE A 188 -4.51 7.88 2.64
C ILE A 188 -5.39 6.80 2.02
N GLY A 189 -6.62 7.17 1.67
CA GLY A 189 -7.51 6.34 0.85
C GLY A 189 -7.53 6.83 -0.59
N GLN A 190 -7.28 5.92 -1.52
CA GLN A 190 -7.37 6.15 -2.97
C GLN A 190 -8.54 5.35 -3.53
N ALA A 191 -9.50 6.02 -4.16
CA ALA A 191 -10.64 5.35 -4.77
C ALA A 191 -10.22 4.59 -6.04
N MET A 192 -10.61 3.33 -6.13
CA MET A 192 -10.56 2.54 -7.36
C MET A 192 -11.76 2.86 -8.26
N ASP A 193 -11.63 2.62 -9.56
CA ASP A 193 -12.74 2.74 -10.50
C ASP A 193 -13.72 1.58 -10.31
N LYS A 194 -15.00 1.88 -10.04
CA LYS A 194 -16.00 0.86 -9.76
C LYS A 194 -16.29 -0.03 -10.95
N GLU A 195 -16.44 0.54 -12.15
CA GLU A 195 -16.79 -0.23 -13.35
C GLU A 195 -15.67 -1.20 -13.69
N LEU A 196 -14.41 -0.77 -13.49
CA LEU A 196 -13.24 -1.64 -13.65
C LEU A 196 -13.22 -2.77 -12.60
N VAL A 197 -13.42 -2.44 -11.33
CA VAL A 197 -13.44 -3.44 -10.24
C VAL A 197 -14.56 -4.46 -10.42
N ASP A 198 -15.72 -4.05 -10.94
CA ASP A 198 -16.84 -4.95 -11.22
C ASP A 198 -16.51 -6.00 -12.32
N THR A 199 -15.41 -5.80 -13.08
CA THR A 199 -14.92 -6.79 -14.04
C THR A 199 -14.08 -7.91 -13.41
N ALA A 200 -13.77 -7.82 -12.11
CA ALA A 200 -12.99 -8.84 -11.42
C ALA A 200 -13.63 -10.24 -11.57
N PRO A 201 -12.84 -11.30 -11.83
CA PRO A 201 -11.38 -11.32 -11.88
C PRO A 201 -10.84 -11.18 -13.32
N SER A 202 -10.98 -10.01 -13.96
CA SER A 202 -10.32 -9.73 -15.24
C SER A 202 -8.81 -9.47 -15.05
N ALA A 203 -8.09 -9.09 -16.12
CA ALA A 203 -6.69 -8.68 -16.02
C ALA A 203 -6.50 -7.24 -15.46
N LEU A 204 -7.58 -6.51 -15.16
CA LEU A 204 -7.61 -5.11 -14.74
C LEU A 204 -8.16 -4.93 -13.32
#